data_AF-A0AB34UBM7-F1
#
_entry.id   AF-A0AB34UBM7-F1
#
_cell.length_a   1.000
_cell.length_b   1.000
_cell.length_c   1.000
_cell.angle_alpha   90.00
_cell.angle_beta   90.00
_cell.angle_gamma   90.00
#
_symmetry.space_group_name_H-M   'P 1'
#
loop_
_entity.id
_entity.type
_entity.pdbx_description
1 polymer ?
#
loop_
_entity_poly.entity_id
_entity_poly.type
_entity_poly.pdbx_seq_one_letter_code
_entity_poly.pdbx_strand_id
1 'polypeptide(L)'
;NRHIPIERQVEVAKTIISDLPDSQGLLGWKGIPEPNQLNYLCELVYSLEGKNLMDYLISSSSQLAWHINELRNQKNLPAYLNDAVENRWEDVSASEAINLRLKFIRNMMCFKLPRDIMAIHKIQVDVLEQNGYEPGDFSFFAEQLENMFLDPLLTALDEYGIPTQISTKIKHLILPSEHLNDLLAKLRLLAPRVERLQLTSFEKGLMQWAVAEM
;
A
#
# COMPACT_ATOMS: atom_id res chain seq x y z
N ASN A 1 12.63 15.47 -1.88
CA ASN A 1 11.18 15.75 -1.78
C ASN A 1 10.79 17.02 -2.57
N ARG A 2 10.98 17.06 -3.90
CA ARG A 2 10.67 18.27 -4.70
C ARG A 2 9.16 18.54 -4.89
N HIS A 3 8.30 17.63 -4.45
CA HIS A 3 6.85 17.65 -4.72
C HIS A 3 5.99 18.00 -3.50
N ILE A 4 6.61 18.11 -2.31
CA ILE A 4 5.92 18.47 -1.07
C ILE A 4 6.29 19.92 -0.74
N PRO A 5 5.33 20.82 -0.46
CA PRO A 5 5.62 22.19 -0.05
C PRO A 5 6.60 22.24 1.14
N ILE A 6 7.55 23.16 1.11
CA ILE A 6 8.59 23.26 2.14
C ILE A 6 7.94 23.55 3.50
N GLU A 7 6.90 24.36 3.52
CA GLU A 7 6.17 24.76 4.72
C GLU A 7 5.58 23.55 5.45
N ARG A 8 5.11 22.54 4.70
CA ARG A 8 4.57 21.29 5.26
C ARG A 8 5.65 20.38 5.81
N GLN A 9 6.80 20.31 5.15
CA GLN A 9 7.97 19.58 5.66
C GLN A 9 8.46 20.21 6.97
N VAL A 10 8.47 21.54 7.05
CA VAL A 10 8.81 22.28 8.28
C VAL A 10 7.75 22.08 9.37
N GLU A 11 6.45 22.02 9.04
CA GLU A 11 5.38 21.70 9.99
C GLU A 11 5.63 20.32 10.63
N VAL A 12 5.89 19.29 9.82
CA VAL A 12 6.22 17.95 10.32
C VAL A 12 7.49 17.94 11.18
N ALA A 13 8.57 18.59 10.74
CA ALA A 13 9.80 18.65 11.54
C ALA A 13 9.55 19.29 12.90
N LYS A 14 8.79 20.40 12.94
CA LYS A 14 8.41 21.07 14.19
C LYS A 14 7.56 20.20 15.09
N THR A 15 6.61 19.45 14.55
CA THR A 15 5.81 18.47 15.31
C THR A 15 6.69 17.40 15.94
N ILE A 16 7.61 16.81 15.17
CA ILE A 16 8.51 15.79 15.72
C ILE A 16 9.36 16.36 16.87
N ILE A 17 9.90 17.57 16.69
CA ILE A 17 10.70 18.26 17.72
C ILE A 17 9.87 18.59 18.97
N SER A 18 8.64 19.11 18.80
CA SER A 18 7.79 19.47 19.94
C SER A 18 7.38 18.27 20.79
N ASP A 19 7.30 17.11 20.15
CA ASP A 19 6.84 15.86 20.76
C ASP A 19 8.00 15.04 21.34
N LEU A 20 9.24 15.54 21.31
CA LEU A 20 10.37 14.85 21.93
C LEU A 20 10.26 14.86 23.48
N PRO A 21 10.59 13.74 24.16
CA PRO A 21 11.18 12.51 23.61
C PRO A 21 10.18 11.48 23.07
N ASP A 22 8.87 11.67 23.26
CA ASP A 22 7.84 10.66 22.93
C ASP A 22 7.83 10.29 21.44
N SER A 23 8.05 11.26 20.55
CA SER A 23 8.15 11.03 19.11
C SER A 23 9.27 10.07 18.73
N GLN A 24 10.33 9.97 19.53
CA GLN A 24 11.40 8.99 19.31
C GLN A 24 10.88 7.56 19.46
N GLY A 25 10.08 7.27 20.51
CA GLY A 25 9.48 5.94 20.67
C GLY A 25 8.47 5.60 19.58
N LEU A 26 7.83 6.62 18.99
CA LEU A 26 6.84 6.49 17.93
C LEU A 26 7.45 6.39 16.52
N LEU A 27 8.68 6.86 16.32
CA LEU A 27 9.36 6.89 15.02
C LEU A 27 10.63 6.04 14.96
N GLY A 28 11.17 5.58 16.09
CA GLY A 28 12.43 4.83 16.19
C GLY A 28 12.34 3.35 15.80
N TRP A 29 11.31 2.94 15.05
CA TRP A 29 11.08 1.56 14.66
C TRP A 29 11.71 1.21 13.31
N LYS A 30 11.92 -0.08 13.09
CA LYS A 30 12.44 -0.66 11.83
C LYS A 30 11.53 -1.80 11.42
N GLY A 31 11.25 -1.93 10.12
CA GLY A 31 10.35 -2.98 9.63
C GLY A 31 8.89 -2.55 9.67
N ILE A 32 8.06 -3.22 10.48
CA ILE A 32 6.62 -3.00 10.52
C ILE A 32 6.22 -2.23 11.79
N PRO A 33 5.44 -1.14 11.70
CA PRO A 33 5.05 -0.36 12.87
C PRO A 33 3.98 -1.06 13.71
N GLU A 34 4.06 -0.82 15.02
CA GLU A 34 3.00 -1.08 16.00
C GLU A 34 1.84 -0.09 15.84
N PRO A 35 0.64 -0.37 16.40
CA PRO A 35 -0.55 0.46 16.19
C PRO A 35 -0.35 1.95 16.51
N ASN A 36 0.29 2.28 17.64
CA ASN A 36 0.53 3.67 18.03
C ASN A 36 1.55 4.37 17.10
N GLN A 37 2.54 3.62 16.63
CA GLN A 37 3.54 4.11 15.69
C GLN A 37 2.91 4.41 14.32
N LEU A 38 2.04 3.53 13.84
CA LEU A 38 1.29 3.76 12.60
C LEU A 38 0.34 4.95 12.73
N ASN A 39 -0.36 5.08 13.86
CA ASN A 39 -1.25 6.23 14.09
C ASN A 39 -0.47 7.55 14.03
N TYR A 40 0.67 7.63 14.72
CA TYR A 40 1.51 8.82 14.69
C TYR A 40 2.08 9.09 13.29
N LEU A 41 2.55 8.05 12.58
CA LEU A 41 2.98 8.18 11.19
C LEU A 41 1.85 8.74 10.30
N CYS A 42 0.62 8.25 10.47
CA CYS A 42 -0.54 8.73 9.73
C CYS A 42 -0.89 10.19 10.06
N GLU A 43 -0.67 10.66 11.30
CA GLU A 43 -0.82 12.07 11.66
C GLU A 43 0.18 12.95 10.92
N LEU A 44 1.45 12.51 10.83
CA LEU A 44 2.48 13.22 10.08
C LEU A 44 2.19 13.23 8.58
N VAL A 45 1.73 12.10 8.00
CA VAL A 45 1.29 12.03 6.60
C VAL A 45 0.12 12.99 6.37
N TYR A 46 -0.87 12.96 7.25
CA TYR A 46 -2.05 13.83 7.14
C TYR A 46 -1.65 15.31 7.21
N SER A 47 -0.66 15.66 8.04
CA SER A 47 -0.09 17.01 8.10
C SER A 47 0.62 17.39 6.79
N LEU A 48 1.46 16.50 6.22
CA LEU A 48 2.13 16.74 4.92
C LEU A 48 1.16 16.98 3.78
N GLU A 49 0.07 16.22 3.77
CA GLU A 49 -1.00 16.29 2.78
C GLU A 49 -1.90 17.53 2.95
N GLY A 50 -1.61 18.36 3.95
CA GLY A 50 -2.37 19.58 4.20
C GLY A 50 -3.68 19.35 4.94
N LYS A 51 -3.76 18.26 5.71
CA LYS A 51 -4.89 17.87 6.56
C LYS A 51 -6.17 17.63 5.75
N ASN A 52 -6.02 17.10 4.53
CA ASN A 52 -7.16 16.81 3.67
C ASN A 52 -6.81 15.65 2.72
N LEU A 53 -7.57 14.56 2.82
CA LEU A 53 -7.55 13.42 1.88
C LEU A 53 -8.96 13.12 1.35
N MET A 54 -9.79 14.17 1.24
CA MET A 54 -11.22 14.07 0.93
C MET A 54 -11.51 13.61 -0.49
N ASP A 55 -10.55 13.70 -1.41
CA ASP A 55 -10.63 13.05 -2.73
C ASP A 55 -10.83 11.53 -2.64
N TYR A 56 -10.55 10.94 -1.47
CA TYR A 56 -10.76 9.55 -1.12
C TYR A 56 -11.74 9.36 0.05
N LEU A 57 -12.46 10.43 0.45
CA LEU A 57 -13.34 10.48 1.62
C LEU A 57 -12.65 10.18 2.97
N ILE A 58 -11.35 10.49 3.06
CA ILE A 58 -10.56 10.34 4.29
C ILE A 58 -10.42 11.70 4.97
N SER A 59 -11.15 11.89 6.05
CA SER A 59 -11.24 13.15 6.80
C SER A 59 -10.35 13.19 8.04
N SER A 60 -9.57 12.14 8.32
CA SER A 60 -8.67 12.10 9.47
C SER A 60 -7.50 11.14 9.29
N SER A 61 -6.44 11.33 10.09
CA SER A 61 -5.31 10.39 10.21
C SER A 61 -5.74 9.02 10.70
N SER A 62 -6.71 8.94 11.63
CA SER A 62 -7.24 7.67 12.14
C SER A 62 -7.94 6.84 11.05
N GLN A 63 -8.68 7.50 10.15
CA GLN A 63 -9.27 6.80 9.00
C GLN A 63 -8.18 6.29 8.04
N LEU A 64 -7.13 7.08 7.76
CA LEU A 64 -6.00 6.62 6.97
C LEU A 64 -5.34 5.39 7.59
N ALA A 65 -5.10 5.40 8.91
CA ALA A 65 -4.52 4.28 9.64
C ALA A 65 -5.42 3.03 9.57
N TRP A 66 -6.74 3.22 9.67
CA TRP A 66 -7.71 2.14 9.50
C TRP A 66 -7.62 1.52 8.09
N HIS A 67 -7.61 2.33 7.02
CA HIS A 67 -7.48 1.83 5.65
C HIS A 67 -6.19 1.02 5.44
N ILE A 68 -5.07 1.52 5.97
CA ILE A 68 -3.78 0.82 5.89
C ILE A 68 -3.84 -0.52 6.63
N ASN A 69 -4.36 -0.53 7.84
CA ASN A 69 -4.50 -1.76 8.63
C ASN A 69 -5.46 -2.75 8.00
N GLU A 70 -6.54 -2.28 7.39
CA GLU A 70 -7.53 -3.15 6.74
C GLU A 70 -6.90 -3.86 5.54
N LEU A 71 -6.15 -3.15 4.70
CA LEU A 71 -5.43 -3.73 3.57
C LEU A 71 -4.24 -4.62 4.01
N ARG A 72 -3.61 -4.30 5.15
CA ARG A 72 -2.53 -5.11 5.74
C ARG A 72 -3.04 -6.41 6.34
N ASN A 73 -4.11 -6.36 7.12
CA ASN A 73 -4.65 -7.49 7.89
C ASN A 73 -5.55 -8.37 7.03
N GLN A 74 -6.36 -7.74 6.17
CA GLN A 74 -7.20 -8.45 5.21
C GLN A 74 -6.44 -8.54 3.89
N LYS A 75 -5.71 -9.64 3.70
CA LYS A 75 -5.24 -10.06 2.36
C LYS A 75 -6.39 -10.41 1.39
N ASN A 76 -7.62 -9.95 1.67
CA ASN A 76 -8.83 -10.21 0.93
C ASN A 76 -9.44 -8.88 0.49
N LEU A 77 -8.91 -8.32 -0.60
CA LEU A 77 -9.45 -7.15 -1.29
C LEU A 77 -10.99 -7.19 -1.45
N PRO A 78 -11.63 -8.33 -1.80
CA PRO A 78 -13.09 -8.45 -1.79
C PRO A 78 -13.80 -7.98 -0.51
N ALA A 79 -13.28 -8.31 0.68
CA ALA A 79 -13.89 -7.88 1.94
C ALA A 79 -13.80 -6.36 2.12
N TYR A 80 -12.62 -5.79 1.83
CA TYR A 80 -12.39 -4.34 1.83
C TYR A 80 -13.30 -3.58 0.85
N LEU A 81 -13.58 -4.16 -0.32
CA LEU A 81 -14.49 -3.57 -1.30
C LEU A 81 -15.96 -3.74 -0.89
N ASN A 82 -16.33 -4.87 -0.29
CA ASN A 82 -17.68 -5.10 0.23
C ASN A 82 -18.01 -4.13 1.36
N ASP A 83 -17.08 -3.87 2.29
CA ASP A 83 -17.23 -2.85 3.33
C ASP A 83 -17.58 -1.48 2.72
N ALA A 84 -16.92 -1.11 1.62
CA ALA A 84 -17.21 0.15 0.94
C ALA A 84 -18.60 0.19 0.32
N VAL A 85 -19.12 -0.95 -0.16
CA VAL A 85 -20.49 -1.05 -0.68
C VAL A 85 -21.48 -1.00 0.47
N GLU A 86 -21.24 -1.69 1.58
CA GLU A 86 -22.15 -1.75 2.73
C GLU A 86 -22.27 -0.40 3.45
N ASN A 87 -21.16 0.34 3.55
CA ASN A 87 -21.08 1.60 4.28
C ASN A 87 -21.17 2.86 3.38
N ARG A 88 -21.56 2.70 2.10
CA ARG A 88 -21.73 3.84 1.18
C ARG A 88 -22.93 4.71 1.56
N TRP A 89 -22.89 5.98 1.15
CA TRP A 89 -24.08 6.84 1.21
C TRP A 89 -25.17 6.35 0.26
N GLU A 90 -26.44 6.60 0.62
CA GLU A 90 -27.61 6.07 -0.11
C GLU A 90 -27.65 6.49 -1.59
N ASP A 91 -27.14 7.68 -1.90
CA ASP A 91 -27.07 8.26 -3.23
C ASP A 91 -25.86 7.78 -4.06
N VAL A 92 -24.94 7.04 -3.44
CA VAL A 92 -23.75 6.49 -4.10
C VAL A 92 -24.02 5.07 -4.57
N SER A 93 -23.75 4.79 -5.85
CA SER A 93 -23.86 3.44 -6.38
C SER A 93 -22.74 2.53 -5.85
N ALA A 94 -22.98 1.21 -5.83
CA ALA A 94 -21.95 0.23 -5.45
C ALA A 94 -20.69 0.36 -6.32
N SER A 95 -20.87 0.61 -7.62
CA SER A 95 -19.78 0.80 -8.57
C SER A 95 -18.92 2.03 -8.24
N GLU A 96 -19.54 3.15 -7.86
CA GLU A 96 -18.83 4.37 -7.46
C GLU A 96 -18.02 4.15 -6.17
N ALA A 97 -18.61 3.49 -5.17
CA ALA A 97 -17.92 3.15 -3.92
C ALA A 97 -16.70 2.26 -4.16
N ILE A 98 -16.84 1.23 -5.00
CA ILE A 98 -15.74 0.33 -5.41
C ILE A 98 -14.66 1.13 -6.16
N ASN A 99 -15.05 1.95 -7.14
CA ASN A 99 -14.11 2.74 -7.92
C ASN A 99 -13.30 3.70 -7.04
N LEU A 100 -13.92 4.31 -6.03
CA LEU A 100 -13.22 5.18 -5.09
C LEU A 100 -12.16 4.41 -4.28
N ARG A 101 -12.48 3.23 -3.75
CA ARG A 101 -11.52 2.38 -3.02
C ARG A 101 -10.37 1.93 -3.91
N LEU A 102 -10.65 1.52 -5.15
CA LEU A 102 -9.61 1.12 -6.10
C LEU A 102 -8.72 2.30 -6.50
N LYS A 103 -9.30 3.50 -6.68
CA LYS A 103 -8.56 4.74 -6.93
C LYS A 103 -7.66 5.08 -5.73
N PHE A 104 -8.15 4.93 -4.51
CA PHE A 104 -7.36 5.11 -3.29
C PHE A 104 -6.19 4.13 -3.22
N ILE A 105 -6.43 2.83 -3.45
CA ILE A 105 -5.36 1.82 -3.46
C ILE A 105 -4.27 2.21 -4.46
N ARG A 106 -4.65 2.45 -5.72
CA ARG A 106 -3.68 2.72 -6.79
C ARG A 106 -2.90 4.01 -6.57
N ASN A 107 -3.60 5.11 -6.33
CA ASN A 107 -2.98 6.44 -6.35
C ASN A 107 -2.39 6.83 -5.00
N MET A 108 -3.04 6.42 -3.91
CA MET A 108 -2.60 6.74 -2.56
C MET A 108 -1.72 5.63 -1.99
N MET A 109 -2.27 4.42 -1.79
CA MET A 109 -1.57 3.35 -1.07
C MET A 109 -0.31 2.86 -1.79
N CYS A 110 -0.40 2.62 -3.10
CA CYS A 110 0.72 2.05 -3.87
C CYS A 110 1.72 3.10 -4.37
N PHE A 111 1.43 4.40 -4.27
CA PHE A 111 2.26 5.43 -4.87
C PHE A 111 2.54 6.62 -3.95
N LYS A 112 1.50 7.39 -3.62
CA LYS A 112 1.68 8.65 -2.89
C LYS A 112 2.13 8.42 -1.44
N LEU A 113 1.51 7.47 -0.75
CA LEU A 113 1.77 7.17 0.66
C LEU A 113 3.20 6.63 0.89
N PRO A 114 3.74 5.64 0.15
CA PRO A 114 5.14 5.21 0.28
C PRO A 114 6.11 6.37 0.12
N ARG A 115 5.87 7.23 -0.88
CA ARG A 115 6.69 8.42 -1.14
C ARG A 115 6.64 9.43 0.03
N ASP A 116 5.45 9.68 0.57
CA ASP A 116 5.27 10.64 1.67
C ASP A 116 5.85 10.07 2.98
N ILE A 117 5.73 8.76 3.22
CA ILE A 117 6.41 8.06 4.33
C ILE A 117 7.92 8.18 4.19
N MET A 118 8.48 8.01 2.99
CA MET A 118 9.92 8.21 2.77
C MET A 118 10.35 9.67 2.89
N ALA A 119 9.43 10.62 2.70
CA ALA A 119 9.69 12.03 3.01
C ALA A 119 9.76 12.25 4.52
N ILE A 120 8.82 11.70 5.29
CA ILE A 120 8.84 11.71 6.77
C ILE A 120 10.09 11.01 7.29
N HIS A 121 10.46 9.86 6.72
CA HIS A 121 11.67 9.13 7.09
C HIS A 121 12.91 10.04 7.02
N LYS A 122 13.07 10.82 5.95
CA LYS A 122 14.19 11.77 5.83
C LYS A 122 14.13 12.88 6.86
N ILE A 123 12.93 13.40 7.16
CA ILE A 123 12.74 14.45 8.16
C ILE A 123 13.06 13.91 9.56
N GLN A 124 12.54 12.74 9.93
CA GLN A 124 12.78 12.17 11.26
C GLN A 124 14.25 11.77 11.45
N VAL A 125 14.94 11.26 10.42
CA VAL A 125 16.38 11.00 10.49
C VAL A 125 17.12 12.28 10.85
N ASP A 126 16.90 13.36 10.09
CA ASP A 126 17.57 14.64 10.33
C ASP A 126 17.25 15.20 11.74
N VAL A 127 15.98 15.21 12.13
CA VAL A 127 15.55 15.73 13.43
C VAL A 127 16.09 14.90 14.60
N LEU A 128 15.96 13.57 14.55
CA LEU A 128 16.35 12.71 15.67
C LEU A 128 17.88 12.66 15.82
N GLU A 129 18.64 12.58 14.73
CA GLU A 129 20.10 12.60 14.77
C GLU A 129 20.63 13.93 15.34
N GLN A 130 20.08 15.07 14.91
CA GLN A 130 20.45 16.38 15.45
C GLN A 130 20.17 16.52 16.95
N ASN A 131 19.22 15.73 17.48
CA ASN A 131 18.85 15.72 18.90
C ASN A 131 19.44 14.53 19.68
N GLY A 132 20.35 13.75 19.07
CA GLY A 132 21.07 12.66 19.74
C GLY A 132 20.27 11.37 19.93
N TYR A 133 19.19 11.17 19.18
CA TYR A 133 18.36 9.97 19.22
C TYR A 133 18.64 9.05 18.01
N GLU A 134 18.49 7.73 18.19
CA GLU A 134 18.56 6.79 17.07
C GLU A 134 17.28 6.89 16.21
N PRO A 135 17.40 7.11 14.89
CA PRO A 135 16.25 7.19 14.00
C PRO A 135 15.73 5.81 13.58
N GLY A 136 14.46 5.77 13.15
CA GLY A 136 13.85 4.59 12.55
C GLY A 136 14.20 4.38 11.08
N ASP A 137 13.77 3.24 10.53
CA ASP A 137 13.88 2.91 9.11
C ASP A 137 12.51 2.46 8.56
N PHE A 138 11.94 3.30 7.70
CA PHE A 138 10.59 3.10 7.15
C PHE A 138 10.62 2.44 5.77
N SER A 139 11.81 2.15 5.22
CA SER A 139 11.99 1.69 3.85
C SER A 139 11.22 0.40 3.58
N PHE A 140 11.33 -0.57 4.51
CA PHE A 140 10.60 -1.83 4.42
C PHE A 140 9.08 -1.63 4.40
N PHE A 141 8.54 -0.80 5.29
CA PHE A 141 7.10 -0.55 5.35
C PHE A 141 6.58 0.17 4.11
N ALA A 142 7.34 1.15 3.60
CA ALA A 142 7.03 1.84 2.36
C ALA A 142 7.00 0.88 1.16
N GLU A 143 7.97 -0.04 1.05
CA GLU A 143 8.01 -1.08 0.02
C GLU A 143 6.81 -2.04 0.13
N GLN A 144 6.42 -2.44 1.34
CA GLN A 144 5.24 -3.27 1.56
C GLN A 144 3.96 -2.56 1.11
N LEU A 145 3.81 -1.26 1.39
CA LEU A 145 2.67 -0.46 0.92
C LEU A 145 2.63 -0.36 -0.61
N GLU A 146 3.77 -0.08 -1.24
CA GLU A 146 3.91 -0.03 -2.71
C GLU A 146 3.43 -1.33 -3.35
N ASN A 147 3.74 -2.47 -2.72
CA ASN A 147 3.34 -3.80 -3.16
C ASN A 147 2.00 -4.30 -2.57
N MET A 148 1.20 -3.44 -1.94
CA MET A 148 -0.09 -3.81 -1.32
C MET A 148 0.02 -5.01 -0.35
N PHE A 149 1.15 -5.12 0.36
CA PHE A 149 1.50 -6.23 1.26
C PHE A 149 1.48 -7.62 0.61
N LEU A 150 1.59 -7.66 -0.72
CA LEU A 150 1.77 -8.87 -1.51
C LEU A 150 3.26 -9.11 -1.79
N ASP A 151 3.56 -10.34 -2.22
CA ASP A 151 4.89 -10.69 -2.71
C ASP A 151 5.21 -9.84 -3.96
N PRO A 152 6.36 -9.14 -4.02
CA PRO A 152 6.73 -8.30 -5.16
C PRO A 152 6.75 -9.06 -6.50
N LEU A 153 7.01 -10.37 -6.48
CA LEU A 153 6.93 -11.20 -7.67
C LEU A 153 5.48 -11.31 -8.19
N LEU A 154 4.49 -11.30 -7.30
CA LEU A 154 3.07 -11.36 -7.66
C LEU A 154 2.53 -10.01 -8.15
N THR A 155 3.08 -8.89 -7.66
CA THR A 155 2.70 -7.54 -8.10
C THR A 155 3.32 -7.21 -9.45
N ALA A 156 4.55 -7.63 -9.70
CA ALA A 156 5.22 -7.47 -11.00
C ALA A 156 4.43 -8.10 -12.16
N LEU A 157 3.61 -9.13 -11.90
CA LEU A 157 2.76 -9.75 -12.93
C LEU A 157 1.69 -8.83 -13.51
N ASP A 158 1.32 -7.74 -12.81
CA ASP A 158 0.41 -6.72 -13.35
C ASP A 158 1.01 -6.05 -14.59
N GLU A 159 2.33 -5.86 -14.61
CA GLU A 159 3.08 -5.34 -15.77
C GLU A 159 3.06 -6.30 -16.97
N TYR A 160 2.79 -7.59 -16.73
CA TYR A 160 2.64 -8.63 -17.74
C TYR A 160 1.17 -8.97 -18.02
N GLY A 161 0.23 -8.13 -17.60
CA GLY A 161 -1.19 -8.31 -17.88
C GLY A 161 -1.90 -9.36 -17.03
N ILE A 162 -1.29 -9.86 -15.96
CA ILE A 162 -1.94 -10.73 -14.97
C ILE A 162 -2.19 -9.92 -13.69
N PRO A 163 -3.44 -9.51 -13.42
CA PRO A 163 -3.77 -8.76 -12.22
C PRO A 163 -3.42 -9.49 -10.93
N THR A 164 -3.06 -8.72 -9.91
CA THR A 164 -2.72 -9.23 -8.56
C THR A 164 -3.78 -10.14 -7.94
N GLN A 165 -5.05 -9.94 -8.27
CA GLN A 165 -6.16 -10.77 -7.83
C GLN A 165 -6.09 -12.18 -8.41
N ILE A 166 -5.67 -12.31 -9.68
CA ILE A 166 -5.46 -13.60 -10.33
C ILE A 166 -4.20 -14.24 -9.78
N SER A 167 -3.09 -13.51 -9.74
CA SER A 167 -1.81 -14.04 -9.25
C SER A 167 -1.91 -14.53 -7.81
N THR A 168 -2.70 -13.86 -6.96
CA THR A 168 -2.98 -14.29 -5.58
C THR A 168 -3.76 -15.61 -5.52
N LYS A 169 -4.71 -15.86 -6.43
CA LYS A 169 -5.46 -17.13 -6.49
C LYS A 169 -4.57 -18.31 -6.89
N ILE A 170 -3.62 -18.08 -7.79
CA ILE A 170 -2.73 -19.12 -8.32
C ILE A 170 -1.37 -19.16 -7.62
N LYS A 171 -1.12 -18.32 -6.60
CA LYS A 171 0.20 -18.15 -5.95
C LYS A 171 0.85 -19.46 -5.51
N HIS A 172 0.05 -20.42 -5.03
CA HIS A 172 0.53 -21.73 -4.57
C HIS A 172 1.07 -22.62 -5.70
N LEU A 173 0.81 -22.27 -6.96
CA LEU A 173 1.29 -22.97 -8.15
C LEU A 173 2.55 -22.32 -8.74
N ILE A 174 2.80 -21.05 -8.42
CA ILE A 174 3.89 -20.25 -9.02
C ILE A 174 4.94 -19.84 -7.98
N LEU A 175 4.65 -19.94 -6.69
CA LEU A 175 5.58 -19.73 -5.59
C LEU A 175 5.95 -21.06 -4.89
N PRO A 176 7.16 -21.18 -4.29
CA PRO A 176 8.21 -20.15 -4.25
C PRO A 176 8.85 -19.96 -5.61
N SER A 177 9.28 -18.73 -5.91
CA SER A 177 10.14 -18.42 -7.06
C SER A 177 11.27 -17.51 -6.60
N GLU A 178 12.49 -17.75 -7.04
CA GLU A 178 13.65 -16.96 -6.58
C GLU A 178 13.70 -15.57 -7.21
N HIS A 179 13.26 -15.48 -8.47
CA HIS A 179 13.25 -14.24 -9.23
C HIS A 179 12.15 -14.28 -10.30
N LEU A 180 11.86 -13.13 -10.91
CA LEU A 180 10.79 -12.97 -11.89
C LEU A 180 10.87 -13.98 -13.05
N ASN A 181 12.06 -14.27 -13.58
CA ASN A 181 12.21 -15.23 -14.68
C ASN A 181 11.77 -16.66 -14.32
N ASP A 182 11.93 -17.09 -13.07
CA ASP A 182 11.50 -18.41 -12.59
C ASP A 182 9.97 -18.44 -12.45
N LEU A 183 9.38 -17.36 -11.92
CA LEU A 183 7.94 -17.17 -11.85
C LEU A 183 7.28 -17.22 -13.24
N LEU A 184 7.84 -16.50 -14.22
CA LEU A 184 7.36 -16.48 -15.60
C LEU A 184 7.50 -17.85 -16.28
N ALA A 185 8.57 -18.59 -16.00
CA ALA A 185 8.73 -19.96 -16.50
C ALA A 185 7.62 -20.89 -15.96
N LYS A 186 7.29 -20.79 -14.65
CA LYS A 186 6.17 -21.55 -14.05
C LYS A 186 4.82 -21.16 -14.64
N LEU A 187 4.58 -19.88 -14.92
CA LEU A 187 3.37 -19.41 -15.59
C LEU A 187 3.22 -20.00 -17.00
N ARG A 188 4.28 -20.03 -17.80
CA ARG A 188 4.25 -20.67 -19.13
C ARG A 188 3.94 -22.17 -19.04
N LEU A 189 4.46 -22.87 -18.03
CA LEU A 189 4.12 -24.28 -17.79
C LEU A 189 2.67 -24.49 -17.33
N LEU A 190 2.06 -23.48 -16.70
CA LEU A 190 0.64 -23.49 -16.31
C LEU A 190 -0.31 -23.18 -17.47
N ALA A 191 0.15 -22.53 -18.55
CA ALA A 191 -0.69 -22.10 -19.68
C ALA A 191 -1.63 -23.20 -20.21
N PRO A 192 -1.15 -24.45 -20.47
CA PRO A 192 -2.01 -25.52 -20.99
C PRO A 192 -3.07 -26.00 -19.98
N ARG A 193 -2.93 -25.63 -18.71
CA ARG A 193 -3.79 -26.06 -17.60
C ARG A 193 -4.71 -24.96 -17.08
N VAL A 194 -4.68 -23.75 -17.66
CA VAL A 194 -5.51 -22.61 -17.23
C VAL A 194 -7.00 -22.96 -17.15
N GLU A 195 -7.49 -23.77 -18.11
CA GLU A 195 -8.89 -24.21 -18.12
C GLU A 195 -9.31 -25.03 -16.89
N ARG A 196 -8.35 -25.67 -16.22
CA ARG A 196 -8.58 -26.49 -15.01
C ARG A 196 -8.46 -25.69 -13.72
N LEU A 197 -8.04 -24.44 -13.80
CA LEU A 197 -7.90 -23.58 -12.63
C LEU A 197 -9.28 -23.12 -12.14
N GLN A 198 -9.38 -22.91 -10.83
CA GLN A 198 -10.55 -22.34 -10.15
C GLN A 198 -10.60 -20.82 -10.37
N LEU A 199 -10.73 -20.44 -11.64
CA LEU A 199 -10.83 -19.07 -12.12
C LEU A 199 -12.16 -18.91 -12.89
N THR A 200 -12.70 -17.70 -12.88
CA THR A 200 -13.88 -17.36 -13.70
C THR A 200 -13.53 -17.43 -15.18
N SER A 201 -14.54 -17.50 -16.04
CA SER A 201 -14.36 -17.50 -17.50
C SER A 201 -13.57 -16.27 -17.98
N PHE A 202 -13.84 -15.11 -17.37
CA PHE A 202 -13.13 -13.87 -17.64
C PHE A 202 -11.65 -13.95 -17.24
N GLU A 203 -11.37 -14.39 -16.01
CA GLU A 203 -9.99 -14.54 -15.51
C GLU A 203 -9.17 -15.55 -16.33
N LYS A 204 -9.80 -16.64 -16.78
CA LYS A 204 -9.16 -17.61 -17.68
C LYS A 204 -8.80 -16.97 -19.02
N GLY A 205 -9.71 -16.21 -19.62
CA GLY A 205 -9.43 -15.48 -20.86
C GLY A 205 -8.27 -14.50 -20.71
N LEU A 206 -8.22 -13.77 -19.59
CA LEU A 206 -7.14 -12.83 -19.31
C LEU A 206 -5.79 -13.55 -19.14
N MET A 207 -5.76 -14.65 -18.39
CA MET A 207 -4.56 -15.49 -18.22
C MET A 207 -4.05 -16.05 -19.55
N GLN A 208 -4.94 -16.55 -20.39
CA GLN A 208 -4.57 -17.09 -21.71
C GLN A 208 -3.97 -16.01 -22.60
N TRP A 209 -4.57 -14.82 -22.60
CA TRP A 209 -4.05 -13.67 -23.33
C TRP A 209 -2.67 -13.26 -22.82
N ALA A 210 -2.53 -13.04 -21.51
CA ALA A 210 -1.27 -12.61 -20.91
C ALA A 210 -0.12 -13.61 -21.18
N VAL A 211 -0.36 -14.91 -21.03
CA VAL A 211 0.68 -15.93 -21.26
C VAL A 211 1.02 -16.09 -22.75
N ALA A 212 0.12 -15.75 -23.67
CA ALA A 212 0.42 -15.78 -25.11
C ALA A 212 1.36 -14.65 -25.54
N GLU A 213 1.39 -13.53 -24.81
CA GLU A 213 2.28 -12.39 -25.08
C GLU A 213 3.64 -12.48 -24.36
N MET A 214 3.82 -13.46 -23.46
CA MET A 214 5.05 -13.69 -22.66
C MET A 214 6.09 -14.59 -23.32
#